data_AF-A0A327W6I8-F1
#
_entry.id   AF-A0A327W6I8-F1
#
_cell.length_a   1.000
_cell.length_b   1.000
_cell.length_c   1.000
_cell.angle_alpha   90.00
_cell.angle_beta   90.00
_cell.angle_gamma   90.00
#
_symmetry.space_group_name_H-M   'P 1'
#
loop_
_entity.id
_entity.type
_entity.pdbx_description
1 polymer ?
#
loop_
_entity_poly.entity_id
_entity_poly.type
_entity_poly.pdbx_seq_one_letter_code
_entity_poly.pdbx_strand_id
1 'polypeptide(L)'
;MRFMPLFVLAGLISACGGTGSQGTSFQLTEYSMYNADSVHAALAGSTKKDKNAEKEFLEALDVYRNKKKAGPSIPMFRSSILKQPQAKTYYELGNALLESGLYKEAIQSFDMAELLNYTPLHKLLFNKACAYALDNNEEKGMYYLVSAIEFGYTNLDNIMKDKDLATLRGNPYLFTNKVKEALSGHGDPEKLQWTMYYREFRPMNFPLTLDKSFATKTHFKDIPYDFEKYVSEMRNAKFERETGSSFYYVGLIKSDTAFKTVCYAVNDKEIEGYTWPYYMVASYAPTGKLIDKLMIAGQLLDEDPYKVGVINANGEITVTSYKIEYEQDVAKTQFNENKEKSSTEIKKEFYSISADGHFVQKSNEPLALR
;
A
#
# COMPACT_ATOMS: atom_id res chain seq x y z
N MET A 1 16.76 -10.08 -70.60
CA MET A 1 16.50 -10.29 -69.16
C MET A 1 17.80 -10.05 -68.41
N ARG A 2 17.90 -8.91 -67.73
CA ARG A 2 19.10 -8.49 -66.98
C ARG A 2 19.06 -9.16 -65.60
N PHE A 3 20.06 -10.00 -65.31
CA PHE A 3 20.32 -10.52 -63.97
C PHE A 3 21.25 -9.53 -63.25
N MET A 4 20.78 -8.97 -62.14
CA MET A 4 21.53 -8.08 -61.26
C MET A 4 21.89 -8.89 -60.00
N PRO A 5 23.17 -8.99 -59.59
CA PRO A 5 23.54 -9.76 -58.41
C PRO A 5 23.29 -8.92 -57.14
N LEU A 6 22.70 -9.59 -56.15
CA LEU A 6 22.50 -9.08 -54.79
C LEU A 6 23.87 -8.91 -54.11
N PHE A 7 24.27 -7.66 -53.84
CA PHE A 7 25.39 -7.38 -52.94
C PHE A 7 24.89 -7.43 -51.49
N VAL A 8 25.30 -8.46 -50.77
CA VAL A 8 25.20 -8.54 -49.30
C VAL A 8 26.30 -7.63 -48.73
N LEU A 9 25.91 -6.45 -48.23
CA LEU A 9 26.80 -5.59 -47.46
C LEU A 9 26.67 -5.96 -45.99
N ALA A 10 27.62 -6.76 -45.50
CA ALA A 10 27.84 -6.98 -44.08
C ALA A 10 28.39 -5.69 -43.45
N GLY A 11 27.53 -4.98 -42.73
CA GLY A 11 27.92 -3.85 -41.89
C GLY A 11 28.47 -4.35 -40.55
N LEU A 12 29.78 -4.19 -40.37
CA LEU A 12 30.54 -4.48 -39.15
C LEU A 12 29.96 -3.76 -37.93
N ILE A 13 29.71 -4.54 -36.87
CA ILE A 13 29.46 -4.05 -35.51
C ILE A 13 30.81 -3.56 -34.98
N SER A 14 31.05 -2.26 -35.06
CA SER A 14 32.12 -1.60 -34.29
C SER A 14 31.56 -1.16 -32.95
N ALA A 15 31.74 -2.00 -31.94
CA ALA A 15 31.63 -1.63 -30.55
C ALA A 15 32.77 -0.65 -30.21
N CYS A 16 32.48 0.65 -30.27
CA CYS A 16 33.30 1.65 -29.60
C CYS A 16 32.74 1.86 -28.19
N GLY A 17 33.46 1.33 -27.20
CA GLY A 17 33.34 1.73 -25.81
C GLY A 17 33.67 3.22 -25.68
N GLY A 18 32.63 4.03 -25.52
CA GLY A 18 32.70 5.43 -25.17
C GLY A 18 32.16 5.62 -23.75
N THR A 19 33.09 5.79 -22.82
CA THR A 19 33.01 6.54 -21.57
C THR A 19 31.70 7.26 -21.26
N GLY A 20 31.07 6.87 -20.14
CA GLY A 20 30.19 7.70 -19.31
C GLY A 20 29.15 8.56 -20.01
N SER A 21 27.92 8.05 -20.17
CA SER A 21 26.78 8.94 -20.33
C SER A 21 26.58 9.69 -19.00
N GLN A 22 27.15 10.88 -18.88
CA GLN A 22 26.48 11.92 -18.11
C GLN A 22 25.13 12.13 -18.80
N GLY A 23 24.10 11.46 -18.29
CA GLY A 23 22.74 11.61 -18.79
C GLY A 23 22.37 13.07 -18.69
N THR A 24 22.14 13.71 -19.84
CA THR A 24 21.55 15.05 -19.88
C THR A 24 20.22 14.98 -19.15
N SER A 25 20.16 15.63 -17.97
CA SER A 25 18.89 15.76 -17.24
C SER A 25 17.92 16.53 -18.11
N PHE A 26 16.76 15.93 -18.38
CA PHE A 26 15.72 16.61 -19.16
C PHE A 26 15.20 17.80 -18.35
N GLN A 27 15.31 19.00 -18.89
CA GLN A 27 14.83 20.22 -18.23
C GLN A 27 13.38 20.49 -18.65
N LEU A 28 12.49 20.59 -17.65
CA LEU A 28 11.10 20.95 -17.88
C LEU A 28 10.97 22.40 -18.38
N THR A 29 9.93 22.62 -19.18
CA THR A 29 9.48 23.94 -19.64
C THR A 29 8.01 24.13 -19.26
N GLU A 30 7.49 25.36 -19.35
CA GLU A 30 6.06 25.64 -19.16
C GLU A 30 5.16 24.76 -20.05
N TYR A 31 5.64 24.39 -21.25
CA TYR A 31 4.88 23.53 -22.17
C TYR A 31 4.94 22.04 -21.83
N SER A 32 5.99 21.59 -21.13
CA SER A 32 6.23 20.18 -20.84
C SER A 32 5.95 19.78 -19.39
N MET A 33 5.68 20.74 -18.49
CA MET A 33 5.41 20.47 -17.08
C MET A 33 4.15 19.63 -16.83
N TYR A 34 3.20 19.58 -17.76
CA TYR A 34 2.01 18.72 -17.65
C TYR A 34 2.09 17.46 -18.53
N ASN A 35 3.23 17.19 -19.15
CA ASN A 35 3.44 15.97 -19.93
C ASN A 35 4.10 14.90 -19.06
N ALA A 36 3.42 13.77 -18.87
CA ALA A 36 3.87 12.69 -17.99
C ALA A 36 5.28 12.19 -18.32
N ASP A 37 5.57 11.92 -19.60
CA ASP A 37 6.88 11.43 -20.05
C ASP A 37 8.00 12.43 -19.76
N SER A 38 7.74 13.71 -20.02
CA SER A 38 8.67 14.82 -19.76
C SER A 38 8.96 14.96 -18.27
N VAL A 39 7.94 14.83 -17.41
CA VAL A 39 8.09 14.89 -15.95
C VAL A 39 8.86 13.69 -15.43
N HIS A 40 8.59 12.48 -15.93
CA HIS A 40 9.36 11.29 -15.58
C HIS A 40 10.82 11.39 -16.03
N ALA A 41 11.08 11.90 -17.24
CA ALA A 41 12.43 12.13 -17.74
C ALA A 41 13.21 13.13 -16.86
N ALA A 42 12.55 14.21 -16.42
CA ALA A 42 13.15 15.20 -15.52
C ALA A 42 13.47 14.61 -14.13
N LEU A 43 12.63 13.71 -13.62
CA LEU A 43 12.85 13.01 -12.36
C LEU A 43 14.00 12.01 -12.43
N ALA A 44 14.11 11.26 -13.54
CA ALA A 44 15.19 10.28 -13.73
C ALA A 44 16.58 10.93 -13.71
N GLY A 45 16.69 12.18 -14.18
CA GLY A 45 17.93 12.97 -14.12
C GLY A 45 18.22 13.62 -12.77
N SER A 46 17.28 13.60 -11.83
CA SER A 46 17.31 14.40 -10.59
C SER A 46 17.42 13.53 -9.33
N THR A 47 18.64 13.09 -9.00
CA THR A 47 18.87 12.20 -7.84
C THR A 47 19.06 12.93 -6.50
N LYS A 48 19.23 14.26 -6.52
CA LYS A 48 19.45 15.09 -5.33
C LYS A 48 18.42 16.20 -5.24
N LYS A 49 18.00 16.52 -4.02
CA LYS A 49 17.09 17.64 -3.74
C LYS A 49 17.69 18.98 -4.18
N ASP A 50 16.96 19.71 -5.01
CA ASP A 50 17.30 21.06 -5.45
C ASP A 50 16.86 22.08 -4.39
N LYS A 51 17.83 22.78 -3.80
CA LYS A 51 17.58 23.76 -2.74
C LYS A 51 16.85 25.00 -3.25
N ASN A 52 17.06 25.39 -4.51
CA ASN A 52 16.38 26.53 -5.12
C ASN A 52 14.92 26.17 -5.42
N ALA A 53 14.65 24.96 -5.90
CA ALA A 53 13.28 24.47 -6.10
C ALA A 53 12.48 24.49 -4.78
N GLU A 54 13.07 24.00 -3.68
CA GLU A 54 12.42 24.03 -2.36
C GLU A 54 12.22 25.47 -1.85
N LYS A 55 13.21 26.34 -2.03
CA LYS A 55 13.10 27.75 -1.63
C LYS A 55 11.92 28.42 -2.34
N GLU A 56 11.82 28.27 -3.67
CA GLU A 56 10.74 28.84 -4.46
C GLU A 56 9.37 28.24 -4.10
N PHE A 57 9.31 26.94 -3.79
CA PHE A 57 8.09 26.31 -3.27
C PHE A 57 7.63 26.95 -1.96
N LEU A 58 8.54 27.17 -1.00
CA LEU A 58 8.21 27.78 0.28
C LEU A 58 7.79 29.24 0.15
N GLU A 59 8.45 30.01 -0.73
CA GLU A 59 8.05 31.38 -1.03
C GLU A 59 6.67 31.44 -1.70
N ALA A 60 6.39 30.53 -2.64
CA ALA A 60 5.07 30.39 -3.26
C ALA A 60 4.00 30.05 -2.22
N LEU A 61 4.29 29.13 -1.29
CA LEU A 61 3.39 28.71 -0.23
C LEU A 61 3.09 29.86 0.76
N ASP A 62 4.08 30.68 1.11
CA ASP A 62 3.88 31.89 1.92
C ASP A 62 2.94 32.89 1.23
N VAL A 63 3.19 33.16 -0.05
CA VAL A 63 2.34 34.06 -0.85
C VAL A 63 0.91 33.52 -0.95
N TYR A 64 0.77 32.21 -1.16
CA TYR A 64 -0.52 31.57 -1.29
C TYR A 64 -1.28 31.52 0.05
N ARG A 65 -0.72 30.88 1.08
CA ARG A 65 -1.42 30.56 2.33
C ARG A 65 -1.42 31.70 3.34
N ASN A 66 -0.27 32.35 3.56
CA ASN A 66 -0.14 33.40 4.59
C ASN A 66 -0.64 34.74 4.06
N LYS A 67 -0.24 35.11 2.85
CA LYS A 67 -0.64 36.39 2.22
C LYS A 67 -1.97 36.30 1.47
N LYS A 68 -2.55 35.09 1.33
CA LYS A 68 -3.85 34.83 0.69
C LYS A 68 -3.93 35.36 -0.74
N LYS A 69 -2.85 35.16 -1.51
CA LYS A 69 -2.70 35.64 -2.89
C LYS A 69 -2.45 34.48 -3.85
N ALA A 70 -3.52 33.83 -4.28
CA ALA A 70 -3.47 32.69 -5.20
C ALA A 70 -2.79 33.05 -6.54
N GLY A 71 -3.31 34.04 -7.28
CA GLY A 71 -2.78 34.45 -8.59
C GLY A 71 -1.26 34.70 -8.60
N PRO A 72 -0.73 35.57 -7.72
CA PRO A 72 0.71 35.83 -7.63
C PRO A 72 1.59 34.63 -7.25
N SER A 73 1.03 33.60 -6.60
CA SER A 73 1.79 32.40 -6.22
C SER A 73 2.01 31.42 -7.38
N ILE A 74 1.14 31.43 -8.39
CA ILE A 74 1.19 30.51 -9.54
C ILE A 74 2.54 30.51 -10.27
N PRO A 75 3.10 31.67 -10.72
CA PRO A 75 4.39 31.67 -11.40
C PRO A 75 5.54 31.16 -10.53
N MET A 76 5.43 31.30 -9.20
CA MET A 76 6.45 30.83 -8.26
C MET A 76 6.39 29.30 -8.12
N PHE A 77 5.19 28.73 -8.02
CA PHE A 77 5.01 27.26 -8.04
C PHE A 77 5.51 26.65 -9.36
N ARG A 78 5.19 27.26 -10.50
CA ARG A 78 5.69 26.83 -11.81
C ARG A 78 7.21 26.86 -11.87
N SER A 79 7.82 27.97 -11.46
CA SER A 79 9.28 28.10 -11.39
C SER A 79 9.94 27.01 -10.53
N SER A 80 9.31 26.64 -9.39
CA SER A 80 9.76 25.52 -8.54
C SER A 80 9.67 24.18 -9.28
N ILE A 81 8.56 23.91 -9.97
CA ILE A 81 8.36 22.67 -10.75
C ILE A 81 9.39 22.55 -11.88
N LEU A 82 9.66 23.64 -12.60
CA LEU A 82 10.63 23.63 -13.70
C LEU A 82 12.06 23.28 -13.24
N LYS A 83 12.39 23.55 -11.98
CA LYS A 83 13.65 23.16 -11.36
C LYS A 83 13.61 21.72 -10.85
N GLN A 84 12.57 21.37 -10.10
CA GLN A 84 12.37 20.02 -9.61
C GLN A 84 10.87 19.69 -9.45
N PRO A 85 10.29 18.84 -10.31
CA PRO A 85 8.89 18.46 -10.20
C PRO A 85 8.66 17.66 -8.92
N GLN A 86 7.66 18.04 -8.14
CA GLN A 86 7.32 17.42 -6.86
C GLN A 86 5.80 17.33 -6.72
N ALA A 87 5.30 16.20 -6.20
CA ALA A 87 3.87 15.97 -6.02
C ALA A 87 3.19 17.10 -5.21
N LYS A 88 3.84 17.52 -4.10
CA LYS A 88 3.34 18.62 -3.25
C LYS A 88 3.23 19.95 -3.99
N THR A 89 4.16 20.25 -4.89
CA THR A 89 4.19 21.51 -5.62
C THR A 89 3.08 21.56 -6.66
N TYR A 90 2.85 20.45 -7.38
CA TYR A 90 1.70 20.34 -8.29
C TYR A 90 0.37 20.42 -7.55
N TYR A 91 0.23 19.80 -6.38
CA TYR A 91 -1.00 19.90 -5.59
C TYR A 91 -1.30 21.33 -5.14
N GLU A 92 -0.30 22.06 -4.62
CA GLU A 92 -0.50 23.45 -4.20
C GLU A 92 -0.70 24.40 -5.39
N LEU A 93 -0.03 24.15 -6.52
CA LEU A 93 -0.31 24.85 -7.78
C LEU A 93 -1.76 24.64 -8.22
N GLY A 94 -2.26 23.39 -8.19
CA GLY A 94 -3.65 23.07 -8.50
C GLY A 94 -4.63 23.85 -7.63
N ASN A 95 -4.38 23.97 -6.33
CA ASN A 95 -5.21 24.76 -5.43
C ASN A 95 -5.19 26.26 -5.77
N ALA A 96 -4.01 26.83 -6.05
CA ALA A 96 -3.88 28.23 -6.42
C ALA A 96 -4.56 28.54 -7.77
N LEU A 97 -4.46 27.63 -8.75
CA LEU A 97 -5.14 27.72 -10.05
C LEU A 97 -6.66 27.64 -9.88
N LEU A 98 -7.14 26.71 -9.05
CA LEU A 98 -8.57 26.53 -8.73
C LEU A 98 -9.17 27.82 -8.15
N GLU A 99 -8.52 28.39 -7.12
CA GLU A 99 -8.95 29.66 -6.51
C GLU A 99 -8.90 30.85 -7.48
N SER A 100 -8.04 30.77 -8.50
CA SER A 100 -7.86 31.82 -9.52
C SER A 100 -8.78 31.63 -10.73
N GLY A 101 -9.66 30.63 -10.73
CA GLY A 101 -10.61 30.39 -11.83
C GLY A 101 -10.04 29.62 -13.03
N LEU A 102 -8.82 29.10 -12.92
CA LEU A 102 -8.09 28.42 -14.00
C LEU A 102 -8.31 26.90 -13.94
N TYR A 103 -9.57 26.46 -14.04
CA TYR A 103 -9.99 25.10 -13.68
C TYR A 103 -9.33 23.99 -14.51
N LYS A 104 -9.21 24.17 -15.83
CA LYS A 104 -8.59 23.16 -16.72
C LYS A 104 -7.13 22.92 -16.37
N GLU A 105 -6.39 23.98 -16.05
CA GLU A 105 -4.99 23.86 -15.65
C GLU A 105 -4.86 23.32 -14.22
N ALA A 106 -5.80 23.65 -13.32
CA ALA A 106 -5.87 23.06 -11.99
C ALA A 106 -6.03 21.54 -12.07
N ILE A 107 -6.89 21.04 -12.98
CA ILE A 107 -7.08 19.61 -13.24
C ILE A 107 -5.76 18.97 -13.70
N GLN A 108 -5.06 19.57 -14.67
CA GLN A 108 -3.75 19.07 -15.12
C GLN A 108 -2.71 19.04 -14.00
N SER A 109 -2.73 20.03 -13.11
CA SER A 109 -1.87 20.05 -11.93
C SER A 109 -2.21 18.92 -10.96
N PHE A 110 -3.50 18.66 -10.69
CA PHE A 110 -3.90 17.54 -9.85
C PHE A 110 -3.58 16.18 -10.49
N ASP A 111 -3.72 16.03 -11.82
CA ASP A 111 -3.30 14.84 -12.56
C ASP A 111 -1.80 14.56 -12.35
N MET A 112 -0.98 15.61 -12.42
CA MET A 112 0.46 15.48 -12.16
C MET A 112 0.79 15.18 -10.70
N ALA A 113 0.08 15.78 -9.74
CA ALA A 113 0.25 15.47 -8.33
C ALA A 113 -0.12 14.01 -8.02
N GLU A 114 -1.19 13.50 -8.65
CA GLU A 114 -1.62 12.10 -8.56
C GLU A 114 -0.59 11.16 -9.19
N LEU A 115 -0.08 11.48 -10.39
CA LEU A 115 0.99 10.72 -11.05
C LEU A 115 2.24 10.58 -10.18
N LEU A 116 2.55 11.64 -9.41
CA LEU A 116 3.69 11.67 -8.50
C LEU A 116 3.37 11.16 -7.09
N ASN A 117 2.24 10.48 -6.90
CA ASN A 117 1.81 9.86 -5.65
C ASN A 117 1.65 10.86 -4.47
N TYR A 118 1.02 12.01 -4.72
CA TYR A 118 0.71 12.96 -3.64
C TYR A 118 -0.11 12.31 -2.52
N THR A 119 0.21 12.67 -1.27
CA THR A 119 -0.54 12.25 -0.08
C THR A 119 -0.94 13.44 0.79
N PRO A 120 -2.13 13.43 1.43
CA PRO A 120 -3.15 12.38 1.36
C PRO A 120 -4.01 12.45 0.07
N LEU A 121 -4.23 11.30 -0.56
CA LEU A 121 -4.90 11.19 -1.87
C LEU A 121 -6.34 11.73 -1.85
N HIS A 122 -7.10 11.48 -0.77
CA HIS A 122 -8.50 11.93 -0.69
C HIS A 122 -8.67 13.46 -0.75
N LYS A 123 -7.70 14.25 -0.28
CA LYS A 123 -7.74 15.71 -0.39
C LYS A 123 -7.52 16.17 -1.82
N LEU A 124 -6.58 15.52 -2.53
CA LEU A 124 -6.36 15.76 -3.96
C LEU A 124 -7.61 15.42 -4.76
N LEU A 125 -8.19 14.24 -4.55
CA LEU A 125 -9.40 13.81 -5.26
C LEU A 125 -10.57 14.77 -4.99
N PHE A 126 -10.74 15.25 -3.75
CA PHE A 126 -11.78 16.23 -3.43
C PHE A 126 -11.58 17.55 -4.18
N ASN A 127 -10.37 18.12 -4.17
CA ASN A 127 -10.11 19.37 -4.88
C ASN A 127 -10.21 19.21 -6.40
N LYS A 128 -9.84 18.04 -6.92
CA LYS A 128 -10.03 17.67 -8.34
C LYS A 128 -11.51 17.57 -8.69
N ALA A 129 -12.35 17.04 -7.79
CA ALA A 129 -13.80 17.05 -7.94
C ALA A 129 -14.36 18.48 -8.02
N CYS A 130 -13.92 19.38 -7.14
CA CYS A 130 -14.27 20.80 -7.19
C CYS A 130 -13.86 21.44 -8.52
N ALA A 131 -12.65 21.18 -9.00
CA ALA A 131 -12.17 21.70 -10.28
C ALA A 131 -13.02 21.25 -11.47
N TYR A 132 -13.40 19.97 -11.53
CA TYR A 132 -14.31 19.47 -12.57
C TYR A 132 -15.73 20.03 -12.45
N ALA A 133 -16.25 20.17 -11.22
CA ALA A 133 -17.55 20.77 -10.98
C ALA A 133 -17.62 22.23 -11.46
N LEU A 134 -16.56 23.01 -11.21
CA LEU A 134 -16.41 24.40 -11.65
C LEU A 134 -16.15 24.54 -13.17
N ASP A 135 -15.53 23.54 -13.80
CA ASP A 135 -15.40 23.45 -15.27
C ASP A 135 -16.70 22.94 -15.95
N ASN A 136 -17.81 22.78 -15.20
CA ASN A 136 -19.10 22.24 -15.65
C ASN A 136 -19.03 20.78 -16.18
N ASN A 137 -18.07 20.00 -15.71
CA ASN A 137 -17.99 18.57 -15.99
C ASN A 137 -18.58 17.77 -14.81
N GLU A 138 -19.90 17.72 -14.74
CA GLU A 138 -20.62 17.08 -13.63
C GLU A 138 -20.30 15.59 -13.47
N GLU A 139 -20.12 14.88 -14.59
CA GLU A 139 -19.80 13.44 -14.59
C GLU A 139 -18.46 13.17 -13.90
N LYS A 140 -17.39 13.85 -14.33
CA LYS A 140 -16.07 13.69 -13.71
C LYS A 140 -16.03 14.29 -12.31
N GLY A 141 -16.72 15.41 -12.07
CA GLY A 141 -16.81 16.01 -10.74
C GLY A 141 -17.43 15.05 -9.73
N MET A 142 -18.54 14.39 -10.10
CA MET A 142 -19.17 13.37 -9.27
C MET A 142 -18.28 12.14 -9.09
N TYR A 143 -17.63 11.67 -10.15
CA TYR A 143 -16.68 10.54 -10.08
C TYR A 143 -15.59 10.81 -9.04
N TYR A 144 -14.89 11.94 -9.15
CA TYR A 144 -13.80 12.28 -8.24
C TYR A 144 -14.29 12.58 -6.81
N LEU A 145 -15.50 13.11 -6.64
CA LEU A 145 -16.09 13.31 -5.32
C LEU A 145 -16.36 11.96 -4.62
N VAL A 146 -16.94 11.00 -5.34
CA VAL A 146 -17.17 9.65 -4.82
C VAL A 146 -15.83 8.99 -4.48
N SER A 147 -14.84 9.06 -5.38
CA SER A 147 -13.50 8.55 -5.09
C SER A 147 -12.87 9.23 -3.88
N ALA A 148 -12.98 10.56 -3.73
CA ALA A 148 -12.47 11.26 -2.56
C ALA A 148 -13.07 10.70 -1.26
N ILE A 149 -14.39 10.46 -1.24
CA ILE A 149 -15.07 9.83 -0.12
C ILE A 149 -14.49 8.45 0.13
N GLU A 150 -14.42 7.58 -0.89
CA GLU A 150 -13.89 6.20 -0.82
C GLU A 150 -12.41 6.09 -0.42
N PHE A 151 -11.65 7.19 -0.52
CA PHE A 151 -10.25 7.27 -0.06
C PHE A 151 -10.10 8.00 1.29
N GLY A 152 -11.20 8.34 1.96
CA GLY A 152 -11.21 8.85 3.33
C GLY A 152 -11.63 10.31 3.50
N TYR A 153 -12.18 10.99 2.49
CA TYR A 153 -12.75 12.34 2.65
C TYR A 153 -14.15 12.27 3.25
N THR A 154 -14.25 12.36 4.58
CA THR A 154 -15.51 12.12 5.33
C THR A 154 -16.18 13.40 5.86
N ASN A 155 -15.69 14.59 5.49
CA ASN A 155 -16.27 15.86 5.93
C ASN A 155 -17.60 16.14 5.20
N LEU A 156 -18.68 15.50 5.66
CA LEU A 156 -20.02 15.61 5.08
C LEU A 156 -20.52 17.07 5.05
N ASP A 157 -20.26 17.82 6.11
CA ASP A 157 -20.63 19.24 6.16
C ASP A 157 -20.01 20.01 4.99
N ASN A 158 -18.73 19.76 4.69
CA ASN A 158 -18.09 20.37 3.53
C ASN A 158 -18.69 19.86 2.22
N ILE A 159 -18.83 18.54 2.03
CA ILE A 159 -19.41 17.96 0.79
C ILE A 159 -20.78 18.57 0.45
N MET A 160 -21.62 18.79 1.46
CA MET A 160 -22.98 19.31 1.27
C MET A 160 -23.04 20.82 1.03
N LYS A 161 -22.07 21.59 1.53
CA LYS A 161 -22.12 23.06 1.55
C LYS A 161 -21.07 23.74 0.67
N ASP A 162 -20.03 23.01 0.26
CA ASP A 162 -18.92 23.56 -0.53
C ASP A 162 -19.48 24.14 -1.84
N LYS A 163 -19.32 25.46 -2.01
CA LYS A 163 -19.87 26.21 -3.14
C LYS A 163 -19.34 25.71 -4.48
N ASP A 164 -18.14 25.12 -4.50
CA ASP A 164 -17.50 24.67 -5.74
C ASP A 164 -18.19 23.43 -6.30
N LEU A 165 -18.89 22.67 -5.44
CA LEU A 165 -19.70 21.50 -5.81
C LEU A 165 -21.16 21.85 -6.15
N ALA A 166 -21.51 23.14 -6.29
CA ALA A 166 -22.90 23.55 -6.50
C ALA A 166 -23.54 22.93 -7.75
N THR A 167 -22.78 22.81 -8.84
CA THR A 167 -23.23 22.19 -10.10
C THR A 167 -23.58 20.71 -9.91
N LEU A 168 -22.81 19.98 -9.09
CA LEU A 168 -23.08 18.57 -8.79
C LEU A 168 -24.38 18.36 -8.01
N ARG A 169 -24.88 19.39 -7.34
CA ARG A 169 -26.14 19.37 -6.57
C ARG A 169 -27.36 19.76 -7.40
N GLY A 170 -27.25 19.85 -8.73
CA GLY A 170 -28.37 20.13 -9.63
C GLY A 170 -29.56 19.17 -9.47
N ASN A 171 -29.30 17.93 -9.06
CA ASN A 171 -30.32 16.99 -8.57
C ASN A 171 -29.99 16.60 -7.11
N PRO A 172 -30.58 17.28 -6.10
CA PRO A 172 -30.24 17.06 -4.70
C PRO A 172 -30.50 15.64 -4.20
N TYR A 173 -31.53 14.97 -4.73
CA TYR A 173 -31.85 13.59 -4.37
C TYR A 173 -30.77 12.63 -4.87
N LEU A 174 -30.40 12.73 -6.16
CA LEU A 174 -29.36 11.89 -6.76
C LEU A 174 -28.00 12.15 -6.11
N PHE A 175 -27.63 13.42 -5.91
CA PHE A 175 -26.39 13.81 -5.23
C PHE A 175 -26.33 13.20 -3.83
N THR A 176 -27.38 13.42 -3.03
CA THR A 176 -27.45 12.92 -1.66
C THR A 176 -27.36 11.40 -1.61
N ASN A 177 -28.01 10.69 -2.55
CA ASN A 177 -27.94 9.24 -2.62
C ASN A 177 -26.54 8.75 -2.98
N LYS A 178 -25.86 9.36 -3.96
CA LYS A 178 -24.48 9.01 -4.31
C LYS A 178 -23.50 9.27 -3.17
N VAL A 179 -23.63 10.41 -2.50
CA VAL A 179 -22.82 10.74 -1.32
C VAL A 179 -23.11 9.77 -0.18
N LYS A 180 -24.37 9.45 0.09
CA LYS A 180 -24.76 8.44 1.09
C LYS A 180 -24.29 7.04 0.72
N GLU A 181 -24.28 6.66 -0.55
CA GLU A 181 -23.80 5.36 -1.01
C GLU A 181 -22.29 5.24 -0.81
N ALA A 182 -21.53 6.24 -1.27
CA ALA A 182 -20.09 6.33 -1.05
C ALA A 182 -19.76 6.36 0.46
N LEU A 183 -20.52 7.12 1.24
CA LEU A 183 -20.43 7.14 2.69
C LEU A 183 -20.96 5.85 3.32
N SER A 184 -21.87 5.08 2.75
CA SER A 184 -22.32 3.80 3.34
C SER A 184 -21.25 2.71 3.18
N GLY A 185 -20.32 2.89 2.24
CA GLY A 185 -19.05 2.19 2.19
C GLY A 185 -18.02 2.66 3.23
N HIS A 186 -18.25 3.81 3.89
CA HIS A 186 -17.31 4.53 4.76
C HIS A 186 -17.87 5.01 6.13
N GLY A 187 -19.15 4.78 6.40
CA GLY A 187 -19.93 5.36 7.50
C GLY A 187 -20.18 4.37 8.61
N ASP A 188 -19.69 3.16 8.43
CA ASP A 188 -19.36 2.23 9.49
C ASP A 188 -17.84 2.36 9.73
N PRO A 189 -17.42 3.12 10.77
CA PRO A 189 -16.01 3.23 11.15
C PRO A 189 -15.34 1.86 11.31
N GLU A 190 -16.09 0.83 11.70
CA GLU A 190 -15.57 -0.54 11.82
C GLU A 190 -15.27 -1.13 10.45
N LYS A 191 -16.15 -0.94 9.47
CA LYS A 191 -15.97 -1.38 8.08
C LYS A 191 -14.83 -0.64 7.37
N LEU A 192 -14.64 0.65 7.64
CA LEU A 192 -13.50 1.41 7.11
C LEU A 192 -12.19 0.91 7.72
N GLN A 193 -12.12 0.79 9.05
CA GLN A 193 -10.95 0.25 9.74
C GLN A 193 -10.63 -1.17 9.26
N TRP A 194 -11.66 -1.98 8.97
CA TRP A 194 -11.50 -3.32 8.40
C TRP A 194 -10.91 -3.26 6.99
N THR A 195 -11.43 -2.38 6.15
CA THR A 195 -10.94 -2.18 4.78
C THR A 195 -9.48 -1.72 4.77
N MET A 196 -9.11 -0.81 5.68
CA MET A 196 -7.73 -0.35 5.84
C MET A 196 -6.79 -1.48 6.29
N TYR A 197 -7.23 -2.33 7.21
CA TYR A 197 -6.45 -3.49 7.67
C TYR A 197 -6.28 -4.55 6.57
N TYR A 198 -7.40 -4.98 5.98
CA TYR A 198 -7.41 -6.09 5.02
C TYR A 198 -6.66 -5.77 3.72
N ARG A 199 -6.74 -4.53 3.21
CA ARG A 199 -6.16 -4.16 1.90
C ARG A 199 -4.63 -4.22 1.86
N GLU A 200 -3.98 -4.23 3.00
CA GLU A 200 -2.52 -4.34 3.09
C GLU A 200 -2.02 -5.78 2.86
N PHE A 201 -2.88 -6.78 3.01
CA PHE A 201 -2.55 -8.18 2.72
C PHE A 201 -2.59 -8.44 1.21
N ARG A 202 -1.41 -8.66 0.61
CA ARG A 202 -1.29 -8.98 -0.82
C ARG A 202 -1.49 -10.49 -1.07
N PRO A 203 -2.07 -10.88 -2.22
CA PRO A 203 -2.16 -12.30 -2.60
C PRO A 203 -0.78 -12.98 -2.58
N MET A 204 -0.72 -14.20 -2.05
CA MET A 204 0.51 -14.99 -1.95
C MET A 204 0.65 -15.98 -3.11
N ASN A 205 1.90 -16.34 -3.41
CA ASN A 205 2.18 -17.48 -4.27
C ASN A 205 2.07 -18.77 -3.45
N PHE A 206 1.43 -19.79 -4.03
CA PHE A 206 1.23 -21.09 -3.41
C PHE A 206 1.99 -22.19 -4.16
N PRO A 207 2.49 -23.24 -3.48
CA PRO A 207 2.37 -23.45 -2.03
C PRO A 207 3.22 -22.45 -1.22
N LEU A 208 2.67 -21.95 -0.13
CA LEU A 208 3.35 -21.05 0.80
C LEU A 208 3.86 -21.86 1.99
N THR A 209 5.18 -21.96 2.13
CA THR A 209 5.84 -22.59 3.28
C THR A 209 6.34 -21.52 4.24
N LEU A 210 5.91 -21.60 5.49
CA LEU A 210 6.29 -20.70 6.58
C LEU A 210 7.27 -21.42 7.51
N ASP A 211 8.55 -21.32 7.20
CA ASP A 211 9.67 -21.84 7.99
C ASP A 211 10.65 -20.71 8.38
N LYS A 212 11.77 -21.05 9.04
CA LYS A 212 12.81 -20.09 9.42
C LYS A 212 13.44 -19.38 8.19
N SER A 213 13.45 -20.03 7.02
CA SER A 213 13.95 -19.43 5.79
C SER A 213 13.01 -18.34 5.25
N PHE A 214 11.69 -18.55 5.38
CA PHE A 214 10.70 -17.55 5.00
C PHE A 214 10.85 -16.26 5.81
N ALA A 215 11.00 -16.38 7.13
CA ALA A 215 11.21 -15.24 8.04
C ALA A 215 12.45 -14.41 7.67
N THR A 216 13.56 -15.07 7.34
CA THR A 216 14.85 -14.41 7.05
C THR A 216 14.94 -13.77 5.67
N LYS A 217 14.15 -14.24 4.69
CA LYS A 217 14.17 -13.73 3.31
C LYS A 217 13.12 -12.64 3.05
N THR A 218 12.19 -12.43 3.98
CA THR A 218 11.02 -11.59 3.74
C THR A 218 11.11 -10.32 4.57
N HIS A 219 11.04 -9.16 3.90
CA HIS A 219 10.84 -7.90 4.59
C HIS A 219 9.34 -7.66 4.76
N PHE A 220 8.87 -7.68 6.00
CA PHE A 220 7.46 -7.48 6.30
C PHE A 220 7.14 -6.00 6.52
N LYS A 221 5.90 -5.62 6.17
CA LYS A 221 5.33 -4.33 6.55
C LYS A 221 4.66 -4.48 7.92
N ASP A 222 4.91 -3.54 8.82
CA ASP A 222 4.31 -3.53 10.16
C ASP A 222 2.81 -3.31 10.11
N ILE A 223 2.10 -3.98 11.01
CA ILE A 223 0.69 -3.74 11.33
C ILE A 223 0.66 -2.74 12.50
N PRO A 224 0.15 -1.51 12.29
CA PRO A 224 -0.02 -0.55 13.37
C PRO A 224 -0.93 -1.08 14.49
N TYR A 225 -0.65 -0.66 15.73
CA TYR A 225 -1.46 -0.99 16.91
C TYR A 225 -2.93 -0.53 16.81
N ASP A 226 -3.23 0.42 15.92
CA ASP A 226 -4.60 0.84 15.58
C ASP A 226 -5.48 -0.32 15.07
N PHE A 227 -4.89 -1.46 14.71
CA PHE A 227 -5.57 -2.69 14.27
C PHE A 227 -5.64 -3.80 15.33
N GLU A 228 -5.40 -3.49 16.62
CA GLU A 228 -5.47 -4.45 17.75
C GLU A 228 -6.80 -5.21 17.87
N LYS A 229 -7.87 -4.71 17.23
CA LYS A 229 -9.15 -5.40 17.22
C LYS A 229 -9.23 -6.57 16.26
N TYR A 230 -8.33 -6.62 15.27
CA TYR A 230 -8.20 -7.74 14.35
C TYR A 230 -7.05 -8.65 14.79
N VAL A 231 -5.96 -8.07 15.30
CA VAL A 231 -4.82 -8.83 15.82
C VAL A 231 -4.93 -8.94 17.33
N SER A 232 -5.63 -9.98 17.80
CA SER A 232 -5.90 -10.17 19.23
C SER A 232 -4.64 -10.24 20.11
N GLU A 233 -3.52 -10.67 19.53
CA GLU A 233 -2.22 -10.79 20.18
C GLU A 233 -1.67 -9.42 20.64
N MET A 234 -2.05 -8.32 19.96
CA MET A 234 -1.69 -6.96 20.37
C MET A 234 -2.30 -6.54 21.71
N ARG A 235 -3.47 -7.09 22.06
CA ARG A 235 -4.19 -6.69 23.28
C ARG A 235 -3.51 -7.21 24.54
N ASN A 236 -2.87 -8.37 24.44
CA ASN A 236 -2.08 -8.94 25.53
C ASN A 236 -0.80 -8.13 25.76
N ALA A 237 -0.13 -7.71 24.67
CA ALA A 237 1.07 -6.87 24.71
C ALA A 237 0.84 -5.50 25.38
N LYS A 238 -0.34 -4.88 25.21
CA LYS A 238 -0.66 -3.53 25.73
C LYS A 238 -0.68 -3.40 27.27
N PHE A 239 -0.79 -4.52 27.99
CA PHE A 239 -0.78 -4.54 29.47
C PHE A 239 0.62 -4.70 30.07
N GLU A 240 1.59 -5.11 29.26
CA GLU A 240 2.98 -5.25 29.64
C GLU A 240 3.73 -4.04 29.06
N ARG A 241 3.96 -3.01 29.88
CA ARG A 241 4.47 -1.69 29.48
C ARG A 241 5.84 -1.66 28.74
N GLU A 242 6.39 -2.79 28.34
CA GLU A 242 7.72 -2.94 27.76
C GLU A 242 7.83 -3.95 26.59
N THR A 243 6.75 -4.55 26.09
CA THR A 243 6.87 -5.60 25.07
C THR A 243 7.23 -5.01 23.71
N GLY A 244 8.48 -5.12 23.28
CA GLY A 244 8.87 -4.86 21.89
C GLY A 244 8.39 -5.96 20.96
N SER A 245 7.08 -6.17 20.97
CA SER A 245 6.39 -7.05 20.05
C SER A 245 6.07 -6.30 18.78
N SER A 246 6.38 -6.91 17.65
CA SER A 246 6.05 -6.41 16.32
C SER A 246 5.10 -7.34 15.60
N PHE A 247 4.25 -6.75 14.77
CA PHE A 247 3.16 -7.43 14.09
C PHE A 247 3.27 -7.12 12.61
N TYR A 248 3.07 -8.12 11.76
CA TYR A 248 3.49 -8.01 10.37
C TYR A 248 2.42 -8.53 9.40
N TYR A 249 2.18 -7.78 8.33
CA TYR A 249 1.39 -8.23 7.19
C TYR A 249 2.18 -9.32 6.44
N VAL A 250 1.67 -10.55 6.40
CA VAL A 250 2.30 -11.65 5.63
C VAL A 250 1.63 -11.80 4.28
N GLY A 251 0.32 -12.03 4.23
CA GLY A 251 -0.40 -12.06 2.96
C GLY A 251 -1.85 -12.51 3.01
N LEU A 252 -2.53 -12.36 1.88
CA LEU A 252 -3.90 -12.79 1.65
C LEU A 252 -3.92 -14.25 1.19
N ILE A 253 -4.58 -15.10 1.98
CA ILE A 253 -4.66 -16.54 1.73
C ILE A 253 -5.84 -16.90 0.85
N LYS A 254 -7.04 -16.41 1.20
CA LYS A 254 -8.27 -16.68 0.45
C LYS A 254 -9.21 -15.49 0.51
N SER A 255 -9.85 -15.19 -0.61
CA SER A 255 -10.82 -14.10 -0.74
C SER A 255 -12.11 -14.66 -1.32
N ASP A 256 -13.14 -14.73 -0.47
CA ASP A 256 -14.49 -15.13 -0.85
C ASP A 256 -15.47 -13.95 -0.61
N THR A 257 -16.67 -14.04 -1.17
CA THR A 257 -17.78 -13.14 -0.81
C THR A 257 -18.20 -13.29 0.66
N ALA A 258 -18.12 -14.50 1.22
CA ALA A 258 -18.54 -14.81 2.58
C ALA A 258 -17.46 -14.53 3.64
N PHE A 259 -16.17 -14.55 3.26
CA PHE A 259 -15.08 -14.35 4.21
C PHE A 259 -13.77 -13.94 3.52
N LYS A 260 -12.84 -13.40 4.30
CA LYS A 260 -11.45 -13.16 3.91
C LYS A 260 -10.52 -13.87 4.90
N THR A 261 -9.62 -14.72 4.38
CA THR A 261 -8.59 -15.37 5.19
C THR A 261 -7.24 -14.73 4.92
N VAL A 262 -6.62 -14.18 5.97
CA VAL A 262 -5.32 -13.52 5.92
C VAL A 262 -4.31 -14.27 6.80
N CYS A 263 -3.03 -14.12 6.49
CA CYS A 263 -1.91 -14.56 7.31
C CYS A 263 -1.17 -13.33 7.84
N TYR A 264 -0.93 -13.27 9.14
CA TYR A 264 -0.08 -12.28 9.78
C TYR A 264 0.96 -12.96 10.66
N ALA A 265 2.04 -12.23 10.96
CA ALA A 265 3.11 -12.70 11.83
C ALA A 265 3.18 -11.85 13.10
N VAL A 266 3.64 -12.46 14.18
CA VAL A 266 3.88 -11.83 15.48
C VAL A 266 5.29 -12.19 15.91
N ASN A 267 6.08 -11.17 16.26
CA ASN A 267 7.38 -11.34 16.88
C ASN A 267 7.34 -10.64 18.24
N ASP A 268 7.08 -11.40 19.30
CA ASP A 268 7.00 -10.91 20.67
C ASP A 268 8.35 -10.81 21.38
N LYS A 269 9.41 -11.40 20.79
CA LYS A 269 10.78 -11.45 21.32
C LYS A 269 11.78 -10.64 20.49
N GLU A 270 11.32 -9.65 19.73
CA GLU A 270 12.21 -8.87 18.83
C GLU A 270 13.32 -8.15 19.61
N ILE A 271 13.00 -7.59 20.79
CA ILE A 271 13.98 -6.93 21.67
C ILE A 271 15.08 -7.89 22.15
N GLU A 272 14.79 -9.19 22.23
CA GLU A 272 15.75 -10.23 22.62
C GLU A 272 16.61 -10.71 21.44
N GLY A 273 16.51 -10.05 20.28
CA GLY A 273 17.22 -10.44 19.05
C GLY A 273 16.61 -11.65 18.36
N TYR A 274 15.37 -12.04 18.72
CA TYR A 274 14.67 -13.14 18.08
C TYR A 274 14.14 -12.72 16.70
N THR A 275 14.48 -13.48 15.67
CA THR A 275 14.19 -13.14 14.27
C THR A 275 13.13 -14.03 13.62
N TRP A 276 12.53 -14.95 14.40
CA TRP A 276 11.56 -15.93 13.88
C TRP A 276 10.17 -15.68 14.47
N PRO A 277 9.31 -14.90 13.81
CA PRO A 277 7.95 -14.73 14.28
C PRO A 277 7.17 -16.06 14.24
N TYR A 278 6.06 -16.11 14.97
CA TYR A 278 5.01 -17.08 14.72
C TYR A 278 3.92 -16.52 13.82
N TYR A 279 3.21 -17.41 13.14
CA TYR A 279 2.30 -17.06 12.06
C TYR A 279 0.89 -17.55 12.37
N MET A 280 -0.04 -16.63 12.24
CA MET A 280 -1.47 -16.85 12.42
C MET A 280 -2.16 -16.74 11.07
N VAL A 281 -3.03 -17.70 10.76
CA VAL A 281 -4.08 -17.51 9.76
C VAL A 281 -5.37 -17.18 10.48
N ALA A 282 -6.07 -16.17 9.99
CA ALA A 282 -7.33 -15.72 10.56
C ALA A 282 -8.33 -15.48 9.43
N SER A 283 -9.54 -16.02 9.59
CA SER A 283 -10.66 -15.80 8.69
C SER A 283 -11.63 -14.81 9.31
N TYR A 284 -12.06 -13.83 8.52
CA TYR A 284 -12.96 -12.76 8.93
C TYR A 284 -14.16 -12.69 8.01
N ALA A 285 -15.32 -12.38 8.57
CA ALA A 285 -16.50 -12.00 7.81
C ALA A 285 -16.24 -10.70 7.04
N PRO A 286 -17.06 -10.33 6.04
CA PRO A 286 -16.87 -9.12 5.25
C PRO A 286 -16.97 -7.82 6.09
N THR A 287 -17.53 -7.93 7.29
CA THR A 287 -17.62 -6.86 8.29
C THR A 287 -16.36 -6.72 9.16
N GLY A 288 -15.37 -7.61 9.02
CA GLY A 288 -14.17 -7.64 9.86
C GLY A 288 -14.35 -8.39 11.19
N LYS A 289 -15.50 -9.03 11.42
CA LYS A 289 -15.70 -9.93 12.57
C LYS A 289 -14.89 -11.20 12.37
N LEU A 290 -14.07 -11.57 13.37
CA LEU A 290 -13.33 -12.83 13.37
C LEU A 290 -14.31 -14.01 13.31
N ILE A 291 -14.08 -14.90 12.34
CA ILE A 291 -14.78 -16.18 12.19
C ILE A 291 -13.99 -17.24 12.96
N ASP A 292 -12.71 -17.39 12.60
CA ASP A 292 -11.83 -18.40 13.18
C ASP A 292 -10.36 -17.99 13.00
N LYS A 293 -9.46 -18.56 13.82
CA LYS A 293 -8.02 -18.36 13.70
C LYS A 293 -7.23 -19.61 14.09
N LEU A 294 -6.09 -19.80 13.44
CA LEU A 294 -5.20 -20.93 13.65
C LEU A 294 -3.74 -20.48 13.60
N MET A 295 -2.96 -20.88 14.61
CA MET A 295 -1.50 -20.74 14.58
C MET A 295 -0.91 -21.88 13.76
N ILE A 296 -0.20 -21.55 12.68
CA ILE A 296 0.23 -22.53 11.67
C ILE A 296 1.74 -22.67 11.55
N ALA A 297 2.53 -21.71 12.02
CA ALA A 297 3.98 -21.79 11.97
C ALA A 297 4.65 -20.97 13.09
N GLY A 298 5.92 -21.27 13.36
CA GLY A 298 6.69 -20.68 14.45
C GLY A 298 6.37 -21.34 15.79
N GLN A 299 6.62 -20.61 16.87
CA GLN A 299 6.59 -21.12 18.24
C GLN A 299 6.16 -19.98 19.19
N LEU A 300 5.34 -20.27 20.19
CA LEU A 300 4.87 -19.28 21.17
C LEU A 300 5.80 -19.21 22.38
N LEU A 301 6.01 -20.37 23.03
CA LEU A 301 6.92 -20.52 24.16
C LEU A 301 8.11 -21.40 23.77
N ASP A 302 9.23 -21.24 24.44
CA ASP A 302 10.50 -21.90 24.08
C ASP A 302 10.48 -23.41 24.22
N GLU A 303 9.59 -23.90 25.07
CA GLU A 303 9.27 -25.31 25.28
C GLU A 303 8.27 -25.89 24.26
N ASP A 304 7.56 -25.05 23.51
CA ASP A 304 6.58 -25.50 22.52
C ASP A 304 7.26 -26.17 21.32
N PRO A 305 6.60 -27.13 20.64
CA PRO A 305 7.09 -27.60 19.36
C PRO A 305 7.14 -26.47 18.32
N TYR A 306 8.23 -26.40 17.57
CA TYR A 306 8.34 -25.50 16.43
C TYR A 306 7.44 -25.99 15.29
N LYS A 307 6.58 -25.13 14.76
CA LYS A 307 5.66 -25.50 13.67
C LYS A 307 6.11 -24.95 12.33
N VAL A 308 5.91 -25.75 11.29
CA VAL A 308 6.02 -25.33 9.89
C VAL A 308 4.66 -25.49 9.22
N GLY A 309 4.14 -24.38 8.70
CA GLY A 309 2.88 -24.33 8.00
C GLY A 309 3.10 -24.34 6.49
N VAL A 310 2.38 -25.21 5.77
CA VAL A 310 2.31 -25.22 4.31
C VAL A 310 0.87 -24.97 3.88
N ILE A 311 0.65 -23.91 3.11
CA ILE A 311 -0.66 -23.54 2.59
C ILE A 311 -0.69 -23.78 1.08
N ASN A 312 -1.68 -24.53 0.61
CA ASN A 312 -1.90 -24.80 -0.82
C ASN A 312 -2.94 -23.84 -1.42
N ALA A 313 -2.95 -23.72 -2.75
CA ALA A 313 -3.85 -22.80 -3.47
C ALA A 313 -5.35 -23.10 -3.25
N ASN A 314 -5.69 -24.34 -2.93
CA ASN A 314 -7.07 -24.76 -2.61
C ASN A 314 -7.51 -24.39 -1.17
N GLY A 315 -6.61 -23.84 -0.36
CA GLY A 315 -6.86 -23.50 1.05
C GLY A 315 -6.67 -24.65 2.02
N GLU A 316 -6.05 -25.75 1.59
CA GLU A 316 -5.57 -26.80 2.50
C GLU A 316 -4.30 -26.34 3.19
N ILE A 317 -4.22 -26.62 4.49
CA ILE A 317 -3.12 -26.22 5.36
C ILE A 317 -2.58 -27.47 6.04
N THR A 318 -1.28 -27.70 5.87
CA THR A 318 -0.54 -28.71 6.64
C THR A 318 0.27 -28.01 7.71
N VAL A 319 0.16 -28.47 8.96
CA VAL A 319 0.97 -27.98 10.07
C VAL A 319 1.81 -29.14 10.58
N THR A 320 3.13 -29.06 10.37
CA THR A 320 4.08 -30.06 10.89
C THR A 320 4.76 -29.49 12.12
N SER A 321 4.70 -30.21 13.24
CA SER A 321 5.35 -29.86 14.49
C SER A 321 6.65 -30.63 14.64
N TYR A 322 7.69 -29.91 15.07
CA TYR A 322 9.03 -30.42 15.28
C TYR A 322 9.44 -30.21 16.74
N LYS A 323 10.05 -31.24 17.33
CA LYS A 323 10.83 -31.07 18.55
C LYS A 323 12.24 -30.68 18.14
N ILE A 324 12.66 -29.47 18.53
CA ILE A 324 14.02 -28.97 18.30
C ILE A 324 14.86 -29.26 19.55
N GLU A 325 16.03 -29.86 19.36
CA GLU A 325 17.04 -29.95 20.39
C GLU A 325 18.12 -28.92 20.10
N TYR A 326 18.42 -28.08 21.09
CA TYR A 326 19.45 -27.06 21.01
C TYR A 326 20.76 -27.53 21.66
N GLU A 327 21.89 -26.93 21.27
CA GLU A 327 23.20 -27.24 21.84
C GLU A 327 23.32 -26.81 23.31
N GLN A 328 22.67 -25.71 23.68
CA GLN A 328 22.67 -25.15 25.03
C GLN A 328 21.25 -25.10 25.61
N ASP A 329 21.16 -24.96 26.93
CA ASP A 329 19.89 -24.78 27.64
C ASP A 329 19.22 -23.47 27.18
N VAL A 330 18.01 -23.56 26.63
CA VAL A 330 17.25 -22.41 26.09
C VAL A 330 16.95 -21.36 27.16
N ALA A 331 16.94 -21.73 28.44
CA ALA A 331 16.75 -20.78 29.55
C ALA A 331 18.01 -19.94 29.86
N LYS A 332 19.17 -20.27 29.28
CA LYS A 332 20.48 -19.68 29.63
C LYS A 332 21.20 -18.97 28.48
N THR A 333 20.72 -19.09 27.26
CA THR A 333 21.40 -18.60 26.05
C THR A 333 20.39 -17.94 25.13
N GLN A 334 20.74 -16.79 24.53
CA GLN A 334 19.87 -16.11 23.57
C GLN A 334 19.62 -16.99 22.33
N PHE A 335 18.41 -16.92 21.78
CA PHE A 335 17.96 -17.81 20.71
C PHE A 335 18.74 -17.71 19.40
N ASN A 336 19.23 -16.52 19.07
CA ASN A 336 20.08 -16.26 17.92
C ASN A 336 21.50 -16.85 18.08
N GLU A 337 21.91 -17.16 19.31
CA GLU A 337 23.23 -17.73 19.64
C GLU A 337 23.17 -19.25 19.88
N ASN A 338 21.99 -19.80 20.15
CA ASN A 338 21.81 -21.22 20.44
C ASN A 338 21.55 -22.04 19.17
N LYS A 339 22.55 -22.82 18.73
CA LYS A 339 22.45 -23.63 17.51
C LYS A 339 21.54 -24.84 17.71
N GLU A 340 20.79 -25.17 16.67
CA GLU A 340 20.01 -26.40 16.62
C GLU A 340 20.95 -27.61 16.44
N LYS A 341 20.84 -28.56 17.35
CA LYS A 341 21.53 -29.85 17.29
C LYS A 341 20.73 -30.86 16.45
N SER A 342 19.42 -30.90 16.62
CA SER A 342 18.53 -31.79 15.86
C SER A 342 17.11 -31.22 15.78
N SER A 343 16.36 -31.63 14.75
CA SER A 343 14.94 -31.32 14.59
C SER A 343 14.21 -32.60 14.18
N THR A 344 13.27 -33.05 15.01
CA THR A 344 12.52 -34.30 14.79
C THR A 344 11.05 -34.01 14.63
N GLU A 345 10.44 -34.47 13.53
CA GLU A 345 9.00 -34.37 13.33
C GLU A 345 8.26 -35.21 14.39
N ILE A 346 7.27 -34.60 15.05
CA ILE A 346 6.50 -35.25 16.12
C ILE A 346 5.00 -35.34 15.82
N LYS A 347 4.48 -34.46 14.97
CA LYS A 347 3.05 -34.41 14.66
C LYS A 347 2.82 -33.71 13.34
N LYS A 348 1.88 -34.23 12.55
CA LYS A 348 1.40 -33.59 11.32
C LYS A 348 -0.11 -33.46 11.38
N GLU A 349 -0.61 -32.25 11.16
CA GLU A 349 -2.03 -31.94 11.21
C GLU A 349 -2.47 -31.30 9.90
N PHE A 350 -3.70 -31.60 9.50
CA PHE A 350 -4.26 -31.17 8.23
C PHE A 350 -5.52 -30.38 8.48
N TYR A 351 -5.67 -29.25 7.79
CA TYR A 351 -6.81 -28.37 7.91
C TYR A 351 -7.30 -27.95 6.52
N SER A 352 -8.58 -27.60 6.44
CA SER A 352 -9.15 -26.95 5.27
C SER A 352 -9.94 -25.72 5.68
N ILE A 353 -9.95 -24.69 4.84
CA ILE A 353 -10.88 -23.56 4.99
C ILE A 353 -12.24 -23.96 4.42
N SER A 354 -13.24 -24.10 5.27
CA SER A 354 -14.62 -24.42 4.89
C SER A 354 -15.32 -23.25 4.17
N ALA A 355 -16.51 -23.49 3.62
CA ALA A 355 -17.23 -22.50 2.81
C ALA A 355 -17.70 -21.27 3.61
N ASP A 356 -17.79 -21.37 4.93
CA ASP A 356 -18.13 -20.27 5.83
C ASP A 356 -16.89 -19.65 6.51
N GLY A 357 -15.69 -20.09 6.15
CA GLY A 357 -14.42 -19.53 6.62
C GLY A 357 -13.79 -20.22 7.82
N HIS A 358 -14.44 -21.20 8.47
CA HIS A 358 -13.84 -21.93 9.60
C HIS A 358 -12.70 -22.86 9.17
N PHE A 359 -11.71 -23.04 10.03
CA PHE A 359 -10.63 -24.00 9.85
C PHE A 359 -11.06 -25.36 10.39
N VAL A 360 -11.27 -26.31 9.48
CA VAL A 360 -11.72 -27.66 9.84
C VAL A 360 -10.55 -28.62 9.79
N GLN A 361 -10.21 -29.21 10.94
CA GLN A 361 -9.20 -30.26 11.03
C GLN A 361 -9.68 -31.51 10.26
N LYS A 362 -8.77 -32.11 9.50
CA LYS A 362 -8.99 -33.34 8.73
C LYS A 362 -8.25 -34.49 9.39
N SER A 363 -8.86 -35.67 9.35
CA SER A 363 -8.27 -36.90 9.87
C SER A 363 -7.17 -37.47 8.97
N ASN A 364 -7.17 -37.11 7.67
CA ASN A 364 -6.32 -37.70 6.65
C ASN A 364 -5.52 -36.62 5.91
N GLU A 365 -4.38 -37.01 5.36
CA GLU A 365 -3.55 -36.16 4.51
C GLU A 365 -4.36 -35.66 3.30
N PRO A 366 -4.24 -34.38 2.92
CA PRO A 366 -4.96 -33.86 1.78
C PRO A 366 -4.57 -34.60 0.51
N LEU A 367 -5.57 -34.88 -0.33
CA LEU A 367 -5.35 -35.51 -1.63
C LEU A 367 -4.56 -34.52 -2.48
N ALA A 368 -3.25 -34.74 -2.62
CA ALA A 368 -2.40 -33.95 -3.49
C ALA A 368 -2.97 -34.01 -4.92
N LEU A 369 -3.62 -32.92 -5.35
CA LEU A 369 -3.91 -32.70 -6.75
C LEU A 369 -2.58 -32.38 -7.43
N ARG A 370 -2.05 -33.38 -8.14
CA ARG A 370 -0.89 -33.26 -9.04
C ARG A 370 -1.12 -32.20 -10.11
#